data_AF-A0A928CNF6-F1
#
_entry.id   AF-A0A928CNF6-F1
#
_cell.length_a   1.000
_cell.length_b   1.000
_cell.length_c   1.000
_cell.angle_alpha   90.00
_cell.angle_beta   90.00
_cell.angle_gamma   90.00
#
_symmetry.space_group_name_H-M   'P 1'
#
loop_
_entity.id
_entity.type
_entity.pdbx_description
1 polymer ?
#
loop_
_entity_poly.entity_id
_entity_poly.type
_entity_poly.pdbx_seq_one_letter_code
_entity_poly.pdbx_strand_id
1 'polypeptide(L)'
;MTKKTPARIHVILARRGPKAVVFRRGPSDKVAVIGWDRSDDSFQLGQWFRGRIYPLRCDLTPSGEHLIYFAAKYGRENPVEKAVRAELEKHFQTADLWRIDFHERERVEEEIRRGHAKEFRRMQQSASYHDCSWTAISRAPYLKALSLWWNGSGWNGGGLWKSETEFYLNRPPERIAETVPGVQSRKFRELPPDDDLQRDYLWGRCQGECMQVYEPRMLRDGWKFVRADETVWIYEKTLPGGWILRREFPQGYDWKQEVYHQRHTLLTPEGTALPHSGPDWCWADHDAYRKRLVYASGGALYAMDLKHPDAPVLLHDFNDMKYEPVPAPY
;
A
#
# COMPACT_ATOMS: atom_id res chain seq x y z
N MET A 1 34.19 -2.23 1.33
CA MET A 1 33.04 -1.55 1.96
C MET A 1 31.77 -2.25 1.51
N THR A 2 30.95 -2.77 2.42
CA THR A 2 29.67 -3.40 2.06
C THR A 2 28.75 -2.34 1.47
N LYS A 3 28.32 -2.51 0.21
CA LYS A 3 27.41 -1.58 -0.49
C LYS A 3 26.14 -1.41 0.34
N LYS A 4 25.90 -0.21 0.90
CA LYS A 4 24.70 0.10 1.69
C LYS A 4 23.48 -0.03 0.77
N THR A 5 22.56 -0.94 1.08
CA THR A 5 21.31 -1.08 0.32
C THR A 5 20.49 0.19 0.47
N PRO A 6 20.11 0.87 -0.62
CA PRO A 6 19.31 2.09 -0.54
C PRO A 6 17.94 1.87 0.10
N ALA A 7 17.39 2.94 0.68
CA ALA A 7 16.01 2.94 1.13
C ALA A 7 15.04 2.72 -0.05
N ARG A 8 13.93 2.02 0.19
CA ARG A 8 12.85 1.90 -0.79
C ARG A 8 11.86 3.02 -0.58
N ILE A 9 11.53 3.73 -1.65
CA ILE A 9 10.70 4.93 -1.61
C ILE A 9 9.44 4.67 -2.42
N HIS A 10 8.29 4.94 -1.82
CA HIS A 10 7.01 5.01 -2.52
C HIS A 10 6.34 6.32 -2.13
N VAL A 11 5.72 7.02 -3.09
CA VAL A 11 5.05 8.29 -2.81
C VAL A 11 3.58 8.21 -3.21
N ILE A 12 2.73 8.89 -2.44
CA ILE A 12 1.33 9.15 -2.78
C ILE A 12 1.15 10.66 -2.84
N LEU A 13 0.77 11.17 -4.01
CA LEU A 13 0.48 12.58 -4.21
C LEU A 13 -0.98 12.86 -3.88
N ALA A 14 -1.27 13.93 -3.13
CA ALA A 14 -2.64 14.39 -2.99
C ALA A 14 -3.17 14.90 -4.34
N ARG A 15 -4.41 14.53 -4.67
CA ARG A 15 -5.03 14.87 -5.97
C ARG A 15 -5.43 16.34 -6.08
N ARG A 16 -5.67 17.02 -4.96
CA ARG A 16 -6.10 18.41 -4.85
C ARG A 16 -5.29 19.12 -3.76
N GLY A 17 -4.18 19.74 -4.16
CA GLY A 17 -3.33 20.52 -3.25
C GLY A 17 -1.87 20.07 -3.29
N PRO A 18 -0.99 20.72 -2.51
CA PRO A 18 0.45 20.48 -2.58
C PRO A 18 0.92 19.29 -1.74
N LYS A 19 0.08 18.74 -0.86
CA LYS A 19 0.50 17.68 0.06
C LYS A 19 0.81 16.36 -0.66
N ALA A 20 1.72 15.60 -0.09
CA ALA A 20 2.07 14.25 -0.47
C ALA A 20 2.59 13.48 0.75
N VAL A 21 2.60 12.15 0.66
CA VAL A 21 3.19 11.27 1.66
C VAL A 21 4.24 10.37 1.02
N VAL A 22 5.43 10.40 1.59
CA VAL A 22 6.55 9.53 1.23
C VAL A 22 6.65 8.40 2.25
N PHE A 23 6.64 7.16 1.76
CA PHE A 23 6.94 5.95 2.52
C PHE A 23 8.40 5.58 2.28
N ARG A 24 9.23 5.75 3.31
CA ARG A 24 10.63 5.35 3.31
C ARG A 24 10.77 4.04 4.05
N ARG A 25 11.08 2.95 3.36
CA ARG A 25 11.32 1.64 3.98
C ARG A 25 12.79 1.25 3.96
N GLY A 26 13.28 0.73 5.07
CA GLY A 26 14.64 0.26 5.20
C GLY A 26 15.15 0.44 6.64
N PRO A 27 15.85 -0.53 7.24
CA PRO A 27 15.84 -1.97 6.95
C PRO A 27 14.41 -2.56 6.80
N SER A 28 14.28 -3.84 6.45
CA SER A 28 13.03 -4.46 5.95
C SER A 28 11.78 -4.31 6.85
N ASP A 29 11.95 -4.13 8.16
CA ASP A 29 10.91 -4.00 9.18
C ASP A 29 10.73 -2.56 9.72
N LYS A 30 11.29 -1.54 9.04
CA LYS A 30 11.17 -0.14 9.46
C LYS A 30 10.66 0.72 8.31
N VAL A 31 9.57 1.44 8.57
CA VAL A 31 8.95 2.39 7.65
C VAL A 31 8.85 3.75 8.32
N ALA A 32 9.37 4.80 7.68
CA ALA A 32 9.03 6.17 8.01
C ALA A 32 7.92 6.66 7.07
N VAL A 33 6.96 7.36 7.64
CA VAL A 33 5.94 8.11 6.90
C VAL A 33 6.28 9.58 7.03
N ILE A 34 6.49 10.23 5.89
CA ILE A 34 7.05 11.58 5.78
C ILE A 34 6.09 12.40 4.96
N GLY A 35 5.72 13.58 5.47
CA GLY A 35 4.95 14.57 4.71
C GLY A 35 5.87 15.29 3.75
N TRP A 36 5.39 15.53 2.54
CA TRP A 36 6.06 16.35 1.54
C TRP A 36 5.11 17.46 1.10
N ASP A 37 5.52 18.71 1.29
CA ASP A 37 4.82 19.88 0.77
C ASP A 37 5.43 20.28 -0.58
N ARG A 38 4.66 20.12 -1.66
CA ARG A 38 5.13 20.42 -3.02
C ARG A 38 5.13 21.91 -3.36
N SER A 39 4.65 22.80 -2.48
CA SER A 39 4.70 24.24 -2.72
C SER A 39 6.14 24.77 -2.61
N ASP A 40 6.92 24.25 -1.67
CA ASP A 40 8.30 24.64 -1.40
C ASP A 40 9.29 23.46 -1.39
N ASP A 41 8.81 22.23 -1.61
CA ASP A 41 9.58 20.99 -1.50
C ASP A 41 10.17 20.74 -0.10
N SER A 42 9.47 21.17 0.95
CA SER A 42 9.79 20.83 2.33
C SER A 42 9.31 19.42 2.70
N PHE A 43 10.08 18.76 3.58
CA PHE A 43 9.80 17.42 4.07
C PHE A 43 9.69 17.42 5.60
N GLN A 44 8.64 16.80 6.11
CA GLN A 44 8.38 16.67 7.55
C GLN A 44 8.32 15.19 7.94
N LEU A 45 9.20 14.75 8.84
CA LEU A 45 9.06 13.43 9.45
C LEU A 45 7.74 13.36 10.23
N GLY A 46 6.88 12.41 9.87
CA GLY A 46 5.66 12.11 10.61
C GLY A 46 5.93 11.08 11.69
N GLN A 47 5.87 9.80 11.31
CA GLN A 47 6.06 8.71 12.24
C GLN A 47 6.88 7.55 11.68
N TRP A 48 7.73 7.01 12.54
CA TRP A 48 8.35 5.71 12.32
C TRP A 48 7.46 4.58 12.80
N PHE A 49 7.43 3.52 12.02
CA PHE A 49 6.73 2.28 12.34
C PHE A 49 7.69 1.11 12.23
N ARG A 50 7.72 0.28 13.28
CA ARG A 50 8.43 -1.01 13.28
C ARG A 50 7.45 -2.13 12.93
N GLY A 51 7.53 -2.57 11.68
CA GLY A 51 6.64 -3.50 11.01
C GLY A 51 6.65 -3.23 9.51
N ARG A 52 5.56 -3.55 8.84
CA ARG A 52 5.36 -3.34 7.42
C ARG A 52 4.18 -2.40 7.19
N ILE A 53 4.34 -1.43 6.30
CA ILE A 53 3.23 -0.70 5.67
C ILE A 53 3.27 -1.10 4.19
N TYR A 54 2.10 -1.25 3.57
CA TYR A 54 1.97 -1.66 2.18
C TYR A 54 1.48 -0.47 1.35
N PRO A 55 2.37 0.37 0.76
CA PRO A 55 1.99 1.64 0.13
C PRO A 55 1.05 1.47 -1.08
N LEU A 56 1.06 0.29 -1.70
CA LEU A 56 0.14 -0.06 -2.79
C LEU A 56 -1.31 -0.23 -2.32
N ARG A 57 -1.52 -0.49 -1.02
CA ARG A 57 -2.82 -0.61 -0.36
C ARG A 57 -3.22 0.68 0.38
N CYS A 58 -2.45 1.76 0.23
CA CYS A 58 -2.66 3.02 0.94
C CYS A 58 -3.19 4.09 -0.03
N ASP A 59 -3.87 5.10 0.52
CA ASP A 59 -4.36 6.24 -0.26
C ASP A 59 -4.50 7.51 0.59
N LEU A 60 -4.49 8.66 -0.06
CA LEU A 60 -4.70 9.97 0.57
C LEU A 60 -6.06 10.53 0.22
N THR A 61 -6.67 11.27 1.15
CA THR A 61 -7.80 12.14 0.82
C THR A 61 -7.38 13.10 -0.29
N PRO A 62 -8.31 13.63 -1.11
CA PRO A 62 -7.93 14.53 -2.20
C PRO A 62 -7.08 15.72 -1.74
N SER A 63 -7.36 16.30 -0.57
CA SER A 63 -6.55 17.34 0.09
C SER A 63 -5.17 16.90 0.58
N GLY A 64 -4.98 15.61 0.86
CA GLY A 64 -3.79 15.05 1.50
C GLY A 64 -3.81 15.12 3.04
N GLU A 65 -4.93 15.52 3.67
CA GLU A 65 -5.01 15.62 5.14
C GLU A 65 -5.07 14.27 5.86
N HIS A 66 -5.67 13.25 5.25
CA HIS A 66 -5.82 11.93 5.89
C HIS A 66 -5.26 10.83 5.02
N LEU A 67 -4.65 9.86 5.70
CA LEU A 67 -4.06 8.67 5.12
C LEU A 67 -4.89 7.46 5.56
N ILE A 68 -5.38 6.69 4.59
CA ILE A 68 -5.79 5.30 4.83
C ILE A 68 -4.61 4.40 4.51
N TYR A 69 -4.24 3.51 5.43
CA TYR A 69 -3.08 2.64 5.26
C TYR A 69 -3.33 1.24 5.79
N PHE A 70 -2.70 0.28 5.12
CA PHE A 70 -2.60 -1.10 5.60
C PHE A 70 -1.22 -1.33 6.22
N ALA A 71 -1.21 -1.85 7.44
CA ALA A 71 0.00 -2.17 8.17
C ALA A 71 -0.06 -3.57 8.79
N ALA A 72 1.11 -4.17 8.95
CA ALA A 72 1.29 -5.42 9.67
C ALA A 72 2.50 -5.33 10.61
N LYS A 73 2.43 -6.05 11.73
CA LYS A 73 3.51 -6.14 12.72
C LYS A 73 3.91 -7.59 12.91
N TYR A 74 5.14 -7.89 12.51
CA TYR A 74 5.73 -9.21 12.68
C TYR A 74 5.86 -9.59 14.17
N GLY A 75 5.76 -10.88 14.45
CA GLY A 75 5.81 -11.42 15.81
C GLY A 75 4.55 -11.18 16.65
N ARG A 76 3.53 -10.52 16.09
CA ARG A 76 2.17 -10.57 16.62
C ARG A 76 1.40 -11.67 15.92
N GLU A 77 0.47 -12.25 16.66
CA GLU A 77 -0.40 -13.30 16.16
C GLU A 77 -1.85 -12.94 16.47
N ASN A 78 -2.74 -13.22 15.54
CA ASN A 78 -4.17 -13.08 15.76
C ASN A 78 -4.61 -14.13 16.80
N PRO A 79 -5.28 -13.72 17.90
CA PRO A 79 -5.65 -14.66 18.95
C PRO A 79 -6.69 -15.69 18.50
N VAL A 80 -7.57 -15.35 17.55
CA VAL A 80 -8.52 -16.30 16.94
C VAL A 80 -7.79 -17.31 16.08
N GLU A 81 -6.88 -16.86 15.20
CA GLU A 81 -6.08 -17.79 14.37
C GLU A 81 -5.20 -18.71 15.22
N LYS A 82 -4.67 -18.21 16.33
CA LYS A 82 -3.96 -19.03 17.32
C LYS A 82 -4.85 -20.13 17.91
N ALA A 83 -6.09 -19.79 18.26
CA ALA A 83 -7.05 -20.74 18.81
C ALA A 83 -7.50 -21.78 17.77
N VAL A 84 -7.82 -21.32 16.55
CA VAL A 84 -8.16 -22.20 15.42
C VAL A 84 -7.02 -23.17 15.12
N ARG A 85 -5.78 -22.68 15.06
CA ARG A 85 -4.61 -23.54 14.86
C ARG A 85 -4.47 -24.58 15.97
N ALA A 86 -4.67 -24.19 17.24
CA ALA A 86 -4.60 -25.13 18.35
C ALA A 86 -5.66 -26.24 18.25
N GLU A 87 -6.87 -25.94 17.76
CA GLU A 87 -7.90 -26.96 17.52
C GLU A 87 -7.57 -27.85 16.30
N LEU A 88 -7.00 -27.28 15.23
CA LEU A 88 -6.50 -28.06 14.09
C LEU A 88 -5.38 -29.03 14.51
N GLU A 89 -4.43 -28.56 15.31
CA GLU A 89 -3.34 -29.40 15.84
C GLU A 89 -3.85 -30.56 16.69
N LYS A 90 -4.91 -30.33 17.48
CA LYS A 90 -5.60 -31.38 18.24
C LYS A 90 -6.33 -32.37 17.32
N HIS A 91 -7.04 -31.86 16.31
CA HIS A 91 -7.80 -32.68 15.37
C HIS A 91 -6.89 -33.63 14.57
N PHE A 92 -5.82 -33.08 13.99
CA PHE A 92 -4.87 -33.83 13.16
C PHE A 92 -3.73 -34.49 13.97
N GLN A 93 -3.69 -34.26 15.29
CA GLN A 93 -2.65 -34.79 16.19
C GLN A 93 -1.22 -34.45 15.74
N THR A 94 -1.03 -33.28 15.12
CA THR A 94 0.25 -32.83 14.60
C THR A 94 0.34 -31.31 14.56
N ALA A 95 1.54 -30.78 14.83
CA ALA A 95 1.87 -29.38 14.58
C ALA A 95 2.22 -29.10 13.11
N ASP A 96 2.52 -30.14 12.32
CA ASP A 96 2.88 -30.04 10.92
C ASP A 96 1.63 -29.92 10.00
N LEU A 97 0.77 -28.94 10.26
CA LEU A 97 -0.47 -28.72 9.49
C LEU A 97 -0.24 -28.43 7.99
N TRP A 98 1.00 -28.12 7.60
CA TRP A 98 1.41 -27.94 6.21
C TRP A 98 1.58 -29.26 5.45
N ARG A 99 1.66 -30.40 6.15
CA ARG A 99 1.70 -31.75 5.56
C ARG A 99 0.31 -32.33 5.30
N ILE A 100 -0.72 -31.76 5.92
CA ILE A 100 -2.11 -32.16 5.72
C ILE A 100 -2.59 -31.62 4.38
N ASP A 101 -3.42 -32.40 3.69
CA ASP A 101 -4.06 -31.97 2.45
C ASP A 101 -4.79 -30.63 2.68
N PHE A 102 -4.63 -29.71 1.73
CA PHE A 102 -5.15 -28.35 1.86
C PHE A 102 -6.67 -28.34 2.02
N HIS A 103 -7.39 -29.12 1.22
CA HIS A 103 -8.85 -29.14 1.21
C HIS A 103 -9.42 -29.85 2.43
N GLU A 104 -8.75 -30.91 2.89
CA GLU A 104 -9.10 -31.55 4.15
C GLU A 104 -8.93 -30.59 5.33
N ARG A 105 -7.79 -29.89 5.41
CA ARG A 105 -7.54 -28.90 6.47
C ARG A 105 -8.57 -27.77 6.43
N GLU A 106 -8.85 -27.23 5.24
CA GLU A 106 -9.82 -26.15 5.03
C GLU A 106 -11.22 -26.55 5.53
N ARG A 107 -11.69 -27.76 5.19
CA ARG A 107 -12.98 -28.28 5.65
C ARG A 107 -13.07 -28.36 7.18
N VAL A 108 -12.03 -28.92 7.83
CA VAL A 108 -12.00 -29.05 9.30
C VAL A 108 -11.92 -27.68 9.97
N GLU A 109 -11.16 -26.76 9.40
CA GLU A 109 -11.08 -25.38 9.88
C GLU A 109 -12.46 -24.69 9.86
N GLU A 110 -13.24 -24.86 8.80
CA GLU A 110 -14.61 -24.35 8.72
C GLU A 110 -15.54 -24.95 9.79
N GLU A 111 -15.39 -26.23 10.12
CA GLU A 111 -16.14 -26.89 11.20
C GLU A 111 -15.77 -26.31 12.57
N ILE A 112 -14.47 -26.13 12.84
CA ILE A 112 -13.97 -25.50 14.07
C ILE A 112 -14.51 -24.08 14.19
N ARG A 113 -14.38 -23.26 13.13
CA ARG A 113 -14.87 -21.88 13.14
C ARG A 113 -16.37 -21.80 13.38
N ARG A 114 -17.17 -22.71 12.81
CA ARG A 114 -18.60 -22.81 13.08
C ARG A 114 -18.90 -23.24 14.52
N GLY A 115 -18.21 -24.25 15.03
CA GLY A 115 -18.39 -24.78 16.39
C GLY A 115 -18.03 -23.76 17.48
N HIS A 116 -16.99 -22.96 17.25
CA HIS A 116 -16.46 -21.96 18.20
C HIS A 116 -16.92 -20.53 17.91
N ALA A 117 -17.88 -20.31 17.00
CA ALA A 117 -18.28 -18.98 16.53
C ALA A 117 -18.70 -18.01 17.65
N LYS A 118 -19.26 -18.49 18.77
CA LYS A 118 -19.61 -17.63 19.92
C LYS A 118 -18.38 -17.20 20.72
N GLU A 119 -17.44 -18.13 20.92
CA GLU A 119 -16.20 -17.90 21.64
C GLU A 119 -15.31 -16.90 20.88
N PHE A 120 -15.10 -17.13 19.58
CA PHE A 120 -14.27 -16.25 18.75
C PHE A 120 -14.84 -14.83 18.67
N ARG A 121 -16.18 -14.69 18.53
CA ARG A 121 -16.84 -13.38 18.61
C ARG A 121 -16.59 -12.68 19.94
N ARG A 122 -16.65 -13.40 21.06
CA ARG A 122 -16.35 -12.83 22.38
C ARG A 122 -14.89 -12.37 22.47
N MET A 123 -13.94 -13.10 21.89
CA MET A 123 -12.53 -12.71 21.83
C MET A 123 -12.35 -11.41 21.02
N GLN A 124 -12.97 -11.32 19.85
CA GLN A 124 -12.89 -10.15 18.96
C GLN A 124 -13.53 -8.88 19.56
N GLN A 125 -14.56 -9.04 20.40
CA GLN A 125 -15.22 -7.95 21.12
C GLN A 125 -14.48 -7.51 22.39
N SER A 126 -13.41 -8.20 22.79
CA SER A 126 -12.62 -7.81 23.96
C SER A 126 -11.91 -6.47 23.72
N ALA A 127 -11.89 -5.61 24.73
CA ALA A 127 -11.13 -4.36 24.71
C ALA A 127 -9.61 -4.57 24.50
N SER A 128 -9.10 -5.77 24.79
CA SER A 128 -7.69 -6.14 24.58
C SER A 128 -7.43 -6.79 23.21
N TYR A 129 -8.43 -6.89 22.34
CA TYR A 129 -8.29 -7.52 21.04
C TYR A 129 -7.32 -6.71 20.15
N HIS A 130 -6.37 -7.43 19.59
CA HIS A 130 -5.38 -6.90 18.67
C HIS A 130 -4.95 -7.99 17.71
N ASP A 131 -4.56 -7.57 16.52
CA ASP A 131 -4.17 -8.45 15.43
C ASP A 131 -2.72 -8.14 14.97
N CYS A 132 -2.17 -9.02 14.13
CA CYS A 132 -0.91 -8.83 13.45
C CYS A 132 -1.03 -7.87 12.26
N SER A 133 -2.23 -7.62 11.72
CA SER A 133 -2.47 -6.71 10.60
C SER A 133 -3.73 -5.86 10.77
N TRP A 134 -3.72 -4.66 10.21
CA TRP A 134 -4.84 -3.73 10.30
C TRP A 134 -4.85 -2.72 9.16
N THR A 135 -6.04 -2.22 8.87
CA THR A 135 -6.25 -0.99 8.12
C THR A 135 -6.57 0.13 9.10
N ALA A 136 -6.04 1.32 8.88
CA ALA A 136 -6.37 2.48 9.70
C ALA A 136 -6.42 3.77 8.89
N ILE A 137 -7.21 4.72 9.39
CA ILE A 137 -7.24 6.10 8.91
C ILE A 137 -6.56 6.98 9.96
N SER A 138 -5.69 7.88 9.52
CA SER A 138 -4.90 8.78 10.38
C SER A 138 -4.80 10.17 9.75
N ARG A 139 -4.38 11.19 10.51
CA ARG A 139 -3.92 12.46 9.94
C ARG A 139 -2.54 12.26 9.34
N ALA A 140 -2.38 12.55 8.06
CA ALA A 140 -1.08 12.49 7.40
C ALA A 140 -0.13 13.58 7.96
N PRO A 141 1.18 13.32 8.09
CA PRO A 141 1.91 12.08 7.80
C PRO A 141 2.07 11.13 9.01
N TYR A 142 1.17 11.20 9.99
CA TYR A 142 1.23 10.36 11.19
C TYR A 142 0.44 9.05 11.01
N LEU A 143 0.62 8.12 11.94
CA LEU A 143 0.05 6.77 11.96
C LEU A 143 -0.81 6.50 13.21
N LYS A 144 -1.13 7.52 14.01
CA LYS A 144 -2.10 7.35 15.10
C LYS A 144 -3.50 7.20 14.49
N ALA A 145 -4.12 6.05 14.72
CA ALA A 145 -5.41 5.72 14.14
C ALA A 145 -6.54 6.60 14.71
N LEU A 146 -7.26 7.27 13.82
CA LEU A 146 -8.57 7.89 14.07
C LEU A 146 -9.70 6.87 13.87
N SER A 147 -9.53 5.99 12.88
CA SER A 147 -10.35 4.78 12.70
C SER A 147 -9.43 3.59 12.45
N LEU A 148 -9.80 2.41 12.93
CA LEU A 148 -9.00 1.18 12.83
C LEU A 148 -9.89 -0.03 12.58
N TRP A 149 -9.41 -0.92 11.72
CA TRP A 149 -9.99 -2.23 11.44
C TRP A 149 -8.91 -3.29 11.50
N TRP A 150 -9.03 -4.23 12.43
CA TRP A 150 -8.20 -5.42 12.47
C TRP A 150 -8.57 -6.31 11.30
N ASN A 151 -7.58 -6.71 10.52
CA ASN A 151 -7.84 -7.31 9.21
C ASN A 151 -8.06 -8.82 9.27
N GLY A 152 -7.75 -9.49 10.38
CA GLY A 152 -7.89 -10.93 10.56
C GLY A 152 -6.78 -11.75 9.88
N SER A 153 -6.18 -11.21 8.81
CA SER A 153 -5.16 -11.90 8.01
C SER A 153 -4.21 -10.91 7.31
N GLY A 154 -3.17 -11.44 6.67
CA GLY A 154 -2.33 -10.67 5.74
C GLY A 154 -3.00 -10.35 4.39
N TRP A 155 -4.16 -10.96 4.12
CA TRP A 155 -4.86 -10.84 2.84
C TRP A 155 -5.61 -9.52 2.73
N ASN A 156 -5.55 -8.87 1.57
CA ASN A 156 -6.20 -7.58 1.31
C ASN A 156 -5.82 -6.50 2.35
N GLY A 157 -6.77 -5.72 2.85
CA GLY A 157 -6.52 -4.56 3.69
C GLY A 157 -6.17 -3.31 2.88
N GLY A 158 -6.26 -2.17 3.56
CA GLY A 158 -6.11 -0.85 2.96
C GLY A 158 -7.44 -0.30 2.46
N GLY A 159 -7.37 0.74 1.63
CA GLY A 159 -8.57 1.33 1.08
C GLY A 159 -8.30 2.52 0.16
N LEU A 160 -9.39 3.07 -0.37
CA LEU A 160 -9.38 4.12 -1.39
C LEU A 160 -10.33 5.25 -0.99
N TRP A 161 -9.89 6.50 -1.09
CA TRP A 161 -10.74 7.66 -0.83
C TRP A 161 -11.57 8.06 -2.05
N LYS A 162 -12.88 8.19 -1.86
CA LYS A 162 -13.79 8.86 -2.81
C LYS A 162 -13.71 10.38 -2.63
N SER A 163 -13.78 10.83 -1.38
CA SER A 163 -13.84 12.24 -1.00
C SER A 163 -13.01 12.52 0.27
N GLU A 164 -13.18 13.68 0.91
CA GLU A 164 -12.48 14.02 2.16
C GLU A 164 -12.97 13.21 3.37
N THR A 165 -14.13 12.58 3.26
CA THR A 165 -14.80 11.87 4.35
C THR A 165 -15.28 10.49 3.95
N GLU A 166 -15.31 10.14 2.67
CA GLU A 166 -15.83 8.86 2.18
C GLU A 166 -14.75 8.00 1.57
N PHE A 167 -14.76 6.72 1.93
CA PHE A 167 -13.74 5.76 1.51
C PHE A 167 -14.32 4.36 1.29
N TYR A 168 -13.56 3.55 0.58
CA TYR A 168 -13.80 2.13 0.36
C TYR A 168 -12.77 1.32 1.14
N LEU A 169 -13.23 0.34 1.91
CA LEU A 169 -12.36 -0.54 2.68
C LEU A 169 -12.11 -1.84 1.91
N ASN A 170 -10.84 -2.19 1.71
CA ASN A 170 -10.44 -3.42 1.03
C ASN A 170 -10.42 -4.59 2.03
N ARG A 171 -11.56 -5.25 2.24
CA ARG A 171 -11.63 -6.40 3.17
C ARG A 171 -11.08 -7.67 2.54
N PRO A 172 -10.50 -8.61 3.32
CA PRO A 172 -10.34 -9.99 2.88
C PRO A 172 -11.70 -10.63 2.58
N PRO A 173 -11.75 -11.65 1.72
CA PRO A 173 -12.94 -12.47 1.55
C PRO A 173 -13.37 -13.08 2.89
N GLU A 174 -14.68 -13.16 3.15
CA GLU A 174 -15.23 -13.65 4.43
C GLU A 174 -14.74 -15.06 4.80
N ARG A 175 -14.52 -15.92 3.80
CA ARG A 175 -13.94 -17.27 4.00
C ARG A 175 -12.50 -17.27 4.52
N ILE A 176 -11.76 -16.18 4.31
CA ILE A 176 -10.35 -16.06 4.69
C ILE A 176 -10.22 -15.43 6.08
N ALA A 177 -10.95 -14.33 6.31
CA ALA A 177 -10.87 -13.61 7.56
C ALA A 177 -12.04 -12.65 7.75
N GLU A 178 -12.41 -12.45 9.01
CA GLU A 178 -13.34 -11.40 9.42
C GLU A 178 -12.58 -10.11 9.76
N THR A 179 -13.02 -8.99 9.18
CA THR A 179 -12.51 -7.66 9.54
C THR A 179 -13.22 -7.14 10.79
N VAL A 180 -12.48 -6.94 11.87
CA VAL A 180 -13.02 -6.52 13.17
C VAL A 180 -12.78 -5.02 13.39
N PRO A 181 -13.82 -4.19 13.55
CA PRO A 181 -13.64 -2.76 13.80
C PRO A 181 -13.04 -2.53 15.21
N GLY A 182 -12.04 -1.66 15.28
CA GLY A 182 -11.47 -1.11 16.51
C GLY A 182 -12.02 0.29 16.79
N VAL A 183 -11.15 1.26 17.09
CA VAL A 183 -11.55 2.67 17.22
C VAL A 183 -12.22 3.17 15.93
N GLN A 184 -13.28 3.97 16.04
CA GLN A 184 -14.01 4.51 14.89
C GLN A 184 -14.28 6.00 15.08
N SER A 185 -13.77 6.82 14.17
CA SER A 185 -14.11 8.23 14.05
C SER A 185 -15.46 8.41 13.36
N ARG A 186 -16.32 9.26 13.92
CA ARG A 186 -17.61 9.65 13.29
C ARG A 186 -17.45 10.51 12.04
N LYS A 187 -16.23 10.96 11.73
CA LYS A 187 -15.94 11.80 10.57
C LYS A 187 -16.01 11.03 9.25
N PHE A 188 -15.64 9.74 9.27
CA PHE A 188 -15.42 8.98 8.05
C PHE A 188 -16.58 8.04 7.81
N ARG A 189 -17.10 8.07 6.57
CA ARG A 189 -18.15 7.19 6.11
C ARG A 189 -17.55 6.16 5.17
N GLU A 190 -17.61 4.92 5.58
CA GLU A 190 -17.33 3.82 4.66
C GLU A 190 -18.47 3.71 3.64
N LEU A 191 -18.11 3.53 2.38
CA LEU A 191 -19.06 3.25 1.30
C LEU A 191 -19.07 1.76 1.00
N PRO A 192 -20.23 1.20 0.62
CA PRO A 192 -20.28 -0.15 0.10
C PRO A 192 -19.41 -0.23 -1.18
N PRO A 193 -18.90 -1.42 -1.57
CA PRO A 193 -18.27 -1.60 -2.86
C PRO A 193 -19.22 -1.12 -3.96
N ASP A 194 -18.87 -0.02 -4.61
CA ASP A 194 -19.76 0.72 -5.54
C ASP A 194 -19.67 0.11 -6.94
N ASP A 195 -20.81 -0.07 -7.62
CA ASP A 195 -20.89 -0.55 -9.01
C ASP A 195 -20.07 0.36 -9.95
N ASP A 196 -20.02 1.66 -9.68
CA ASP A 196 -19.24 2.62 -10.48
C ASP A 196 -17.73 2.40 -10.34
N LEU A 197 -17.22 1.99 -9.16
CA LEU A 197 -15.79 1.68 -9.00
C LEU A 197 -15.41 0.34 -9.61
N GLN A 198 -16.31 -0.65 -9.55
CA GLN A 198 -16.09 -1.91 -10.23
C GLN A 198 -16.12 -1.71 -11.76
N ARG A 199 -17.02 -0.85 -12.25
CA ARG A 199 -17.17 -0.52 -13.67
C ARG A 199 -16.03 0.35 -14.21
N ASP A 200 -15.73 1.46 -13.52
CA ASP A 200 -14.86 2.51 -14.05
C ASP A 200 -13.38 2.26 -13.69
N TYR A 201 -13.11 1.50 -12.62
CA TYR A 201 -11.75 1.35 -12.08
C TYR A 201 -11.40 -0.08 -11.63
N LEU A 202 -12.23 -1.08 -11.95
CA LEU A 202 -11.97 -2.51 -11.70
C LEU A 202 -11.85 -2.92 -10.21
N TRP A 203 -12.34 -2.11 -9.26
CA TRP A 203 -12.34 -2.47 -7.84
C TRP A 203 -13.01 -3.84 -7.61
N GLY A 204 -12.38 -4.73 -6.85
CA GLY A 204 -12.88 -6.09 -6.61
C GLY A 204 -12.80 -7.06 -7.81
N ARG A 205 -12.32 -6.62 -8.99
CA ARG A 205 -12.09 -7.46 -10.17
C ARG A 205 -10.61 -7.73 -10.45
N CYS A 206 -9.70 -6.96 -9.85
CA CYS A 206 -8.26 -7.14 -9.99
C CYS A 206 -7.77 -8.43 -9.30
N GLN A 207 -6.93 -9.22 -9.96
CA GLN A 207 -6.28 -10.37 -9.35
C GLN A 207 -5.17 -9.93 -8.37
N GLY A 208 -5.15 -10.52 -7.18
CA GLY A 208 -4.15 -10.26 -6.15
C GLY A 208 -4.50 -9.14 -5.17
N GLU A 209 -4.08 -9.31 -3.92
CA GLU A 209 -4.51 -8.52 -2.76
C GLU A 209 -4.17 -7.02 -2.85
N CYS A 210 -2.99 -6.68 -3.41
CA CYS A 210 -2.56 -5.28 -3.54
C CYS A 210 -3.24 -4.57 -4.71
N MET A 211 -3.47 -5.29 -5.80
CA MET A 211 -3.99 -4.69 -7.04
C MET A 211 -5.43 -4.22 -6.89
N GLN A 212 -6.19 -4.84 -5.97
CA GLN A 212 -7.54 -4.38 -5.62
C GLN A 212 -7.60 -2.94 -5.13
N VAL A 213 -6.53 -2.37 -4.57
CA VAL A 213 -6.45 -0.94 -4.24
C VAL A 213 -5.59 -0.18 -5.24
N TYR A 214 -4.45 -0.77 -5.62
CA TYR A 214 -3.43 -0.03 -6.34
C TYR A 214 -3.86 0.35 -7.76
N GLU A 215 -4.41 -0.59 -8.51
CA GLU A 215 -4.84 -0.35 -9.89
C GLU A 215 -6.00 0.65 -9.96
N PRO A 216 -7.09 0.51 -9.19
CA PRO A 216 -8.14 1.53 -9.15
C PRO A 216 -7.60 2.92 -8.82
N ARG A 217 -6.66 3.01 -7.86
CA ARG A 217 -5.97 4.27 -7.54
C ARG A 217 -5.20 4.82 -8.73
N MET A 218 -4.40 3.99 -9.41
CA MET A 218 -3.65 4.42 -10.60
C MET A 218 -4.57 4.98 -11.68
N LEU A 219 -5.64 4.24 -12.02
CA LEU A 219 -6.60 4.63 -13.05
C LEU A 219 -7.30 5.95 -12.69
N ARG A 220 -7.76 6.08 -11.45
CA ARG A 220 -8.32 7.31 -10.89
C ARG A 220 -7.35 8.49 -10.98
N ASP A 221 -6.06 8.23 -10.82
CA ASP A 221 -5.00 9.25 -10.81
C ASP A 221 -4.43 9.52 -12.22
N GLY A 222 -5.11 9.07 -13.27
CA GLY A 222 -4.82 9.43 -14.67
C GLY A 222 -3.87 8.48 -15.39
N TRP A 223 -3.54 7.33 -14.80
CA TRP A 223 -2.90 6.24 -15.54
C TRP A 223 -3.94 5.52 -16.42
N LYS A 224 -3.51 5.02 -17.57
CA LYS A 224 -4.33 4.23 -18.50
C LYS A 224 -3.73 2.86 -18.66
N PHE A 225 -4.54 1.83 -18.58
CA PHE A 225 -4.13 0.49 -18.97
C PHE A 225 -3.92 0.45 -20.49
N VAL A 226 -2.78 -0.10 -20.92
CA VAL A 226 -2.43 -0.19 -22.36
C VAL A 226 -2.54 -1.63 -22.83
N ARG A 227 -1.82 -2.54 -22.17
CA ARG A 227 -1.84 -3.97 -22.49
C ARG A 227 -1.35 -4.81 -21.31
N ALA A 228 -1.79 -6.05 -21.29
CA ALA A 228 -1.24 -7.10 -20.45
C ALA A 228 -0.98 -8.33 -21.32
N ASP A 229 0.19 -8.93 -21.15
CA ASP A 229 0.50 -10.27 -21.65
C ASP A 229 1.07 -11.13 -20.51
N GLU A 230 1.48 -12.36 -20.83
CA GLU A 230 2.04 -13.31 -19.87
C GLU A 230 3.36 -12.85 -19.23
N THR A 231 4.00 -11.82 -19.79
CA THR A 231 5.33 -11.33 -19.41
C THR A 231 5.31 -9.96 -18.74
N VAL A 232 4.34 -9.10 -19.06
CA VAL A 232 4.29 -7.74 -18.54
C VAL A 232 2.90 -7.12 -18.61
N TRP A 233 2.54 -6.33 -17.59
CA TRP A 233 1.40 -5.42 -17.64
C TRP A 233 1.89 -3.98 -17.77
N ILE A 234 1.31 -3.22 -18.68
CA ILE A 234 1.76 -1.87 -19.04
C ILE A 234 0.64 -0.86 -18.81
N TYR A 235 0.99 0.20 -18.08
CA TYR A 235 0.17 1.37 -17.88
C TYR A 235 0.92 2.62 -18.35
N GLU A 236 0.21 3.60 -18.88
CA GLU A 236 0.78 4.84 -19.37
C GLU A 236 0.04 6.05 -18.82
N LYS A 237 0.79 7.12 -18.58
CA LYS A 237 0.25 8.42 -18.23
C LYS A 237 0.79 9.46 -19.20
N THR A 238 -0.11 10.13 -19.90
CA THR A 238 0.25 11.26 -20.75
C THR A 238 0.64 12.46 -19.88
N LEU A 239 1.80 13.04 -20.18
CA LEU A 239 2.36 14.20 -19.53
C LEU A 239 2.26 15.43 -20.46
N PRO A 240 2.46 16.66 -19.96
CA PRO A 240 2.48 17.87 -20.79
C PRO A 240 3.47 17.76 -21.95
N GLY A 241 3.13 18.32 -23.11
CA GLY A 241 4.01 18.34 -24.28
C GLY A 241 4.07 17.03 -25.08
N GLY A 242 3.20 16.05 -24.80
CA GLY A 242 3.13 14.78 -25.54
C GLY A 242 4.04 13.68 -24.98
N TRP A 243 4.76 13.96 -23.90
CA TRP A 243 5.55 12.98 -23.16
C TRP A 243 4.66 11.87 -22.59
N ILE A 244 5.19 10.66 -22.48
CA ILE A 244 4.50 9.52 -21.89
C ILE A 244 5.36 8.93 -20.77
N LEU A 245 4.80 8.87 -19.56
CA LEU A 245 5.36 8.06 -18.49
C LEU A 245 4.74 6.67 -18.55
N ARG A 246 5.56 5.67 -18.88
CA ARG A 246 5.17 4.27 -18.89
C ARG A 246 5.56 3.61 -17.57
N ARG A 247 4.67 2.78 -17.04
CA ARG A 247 4.87 1.92 -15.88
C ARG A 247 4.62 0.48 -16.28
N GLU A 248 5.57 -0.38 -15.95
CA GLU A 248 5.57 -1.78 -16.33
C GLU A 248 5.63 -2.65 -15.08
N PHE A 249 4.79 -3.69 -15.05
CA PHE A 249 4.79 -4.73 -14.04
C PHE A 249 5.21 -6.04 -14.70
N PRO A 250 6.51 -6.40 -14.65
CA PRO A 250 6.96 -7.69 -15.13
C PRO A 250 6.20 -8.82 -14.42
N GLN A 251 5.74 -9.78 -15.21
CA GLN A 251 5.11 -11.01 -14.75
C GLN A 251 6.17 -12.11 -14.65
N GLY A 252 6.00 -13.00 -13.68
CA GLY A 252 6.97 -14.05 -13.34
C GLY A 252 7.51 -13.89 -11.91
N TYR A 253 7.73 -15.03 -11.25
CA TYR A 253 8.21 -15.06 -9.87
C TYR A 253 9.73 -14.95 -9.82
N ASP A 254 10.26 -13.79 -9.44
CA ASP A 254 11.66 -13.61 -9.02
C ASP A 254 11.69 -13.35 -7.51
N TRP A 255 12.12 -14.34 -6.73
CA TRP A 255 12.23 -14.25 -5.28
C TRP A 255 13.22 -13.17 -4.79
N LYS A 256 14.07 -12.64 -5.67
CA LYS A 256 14.98 -11.53 -5.36
C LYS A 256 14.29 -10.17 -5.45
N GLN A 257 13.13 -10.09 -6.09
CA GLN A 257 12.38 -8.85 -6.31
C GLN A 257 11.19 -8.75 -5.33
N GLU A 258 10.67 -7.54 -5.15
CA GLU A 258 9.40 -7.41 -4.43
C GLU A 258 8.27 -7.94 -5.27
N VAL A 259 7.26 -8.49 -4.59
CA VAL A 259 5.94 -8.66 -5.20
C VAL A 259 5.50 -7.29 -5.74
N TYR A 260 5.11 -7.26 -7.02
CA TYR A 260 4.78 -6.03 -7.77
C TYR A 260 5.96 -5.08 -8.00
N HIS A 261 7.16 -5.62 -8.23
CA HIS A 261 8.29 -4.86 -8.77
C HIS A 261 7.84 -4.10 -10.03
N GLN A 262 8.17 -2.82 -10.08
CA GLN A 262 7.76 -1.91 -11.13
C GLN A 262 8.98 -1.36 -11.85
N ARG A 263 8.83 -1.10 -13.15
CA ARG A 263 9.78 -0.32 -13.94
C ARG A 263 9.07 0.90 -14.50
N HIS A 264 9.80 1.99 -14.65
CA HIS A 264 9.29 3.21 -15.23
C HIS A 264 10.18 3.65 -16.39
N THR A 265 9.55 4.05 -17.49
CA THR A 265 10.22 4.54 -18.68
C THR A 265 9.55 5.83 -19.11
N LEU A 266 10.33 6.87 -19.39
CA LEU A 266 9.85 8.13 -19.92
C LEU A 266 10.07 8.13 -21.44
N LEU A 267 9.00 8.32 -22.20
CA LEU A 267 9.03 8.39 -23.66
C LEU A 267 8.88 9.85 -24.09
N THR A 268 9.74 10.27 -25.03
CA THR A 268 9.64 11.57 -25.71
C THR A 268 8.35 11.63 -26.54
N PRO A 269 7.92 12.83 -26.99
CA PRO A 269 6.75 12.97 -27.87
C PRO A 269 6.85 12.17 -29.17
N GLU A 270 8.07 11.87 -29.63
CA GLU A 270 8.37 11.05 -30.80
C GLU A 270 8.33 9.54 -30.50
N GLY A 271 8.07 9.16 -29.24
CA GLY A 271 8.01 7.77 -28.79
C GLY A 271 9.36 7.14 -28.43
N THR A 272 10.43 7.93 -28.34
CA THR A 272 11.77 7.43 -27.99
C THR A 272 11.94 7.35 -26.48
N ALA A 273 12.50 6.26 -25.96
CA ALA A 273 12.81 6.16 -24.53
C ALA A 273 13.98 7.05 -24.13
N LEU A 274 13.82 7.83 -23.06
CA LEU A 274 14.88 8.67 -22.53
C LEU A 274 15.97 7.78 -21.88
N PRO A 275 17.27 7.90 -22.25
CA PRO A 275 18.33 6.96 -21.86
C PRO A 275 18.54 6.76 -20.35
N HIS A 276 18.09 7.71 -19.51
CA HIS A 276 18.24 7.67 -18.05
C HIS A 276 16.93 7.43 -17.29
N SER A 277 15.82 7.28 -18.01
CA SER A 277 14.57 6.77 -17.44
C SER A 277 14.57 5.24 -17.54
N GLY A 278 14.34 4.52 -16.45
CA GLY A 278 14.44 3.06 -16.51
C GLY A 278 14.49 2.32 -15.17
N PRO A 279 15.23 1.19 -15.11
CA PRO A 279 15.05 0.13 -14.11
C PRO A 279 15.40 0.54 -12.68
N ASP A 280 16.19 1.61 -12.49
CA ASP A 280 16.55 2.09 -11.15
C ASP A 280 15.46 2.94 -10.50
N TRP A 281 14.46 3.37 -11.27
CA TRP A 281 13.32 4.13 -10.76
C TRP A 281 12.38 3.18 -10.03
N CYS A 282 12.44 3.20 -8.70
CA CYS A 282 11.55 2.39 -7.87
C CYS A 282 10.13 2.97 -7.78
N TRP A 283 9.96 4.25 -8.15
CA TRP A 283 8.69 4.94 -8.21
C TRP A 283 8.81 6.17 -9.13
N ALA A 284 7.75 6.49 -9.89
CA ALA A 284 7.64 7.75 -10.62
C ALA A 284 6.18 8.13 -10.88
N ASP A 285 5.89 9.43 -10.86
CA ASP A 285 4.58 9.99 -11.22
C ASP A 285 4.66 11.47 -11.64
N HIS A 286 3.56 12.00 -12.17
CA HIS A 286 3.41 13.40 -12.54
C HIS A 286 3.01 14.25 -11.34
N ASP A 287 3.86 15.18 -10.94
CA ASP A 287 3.49 16.25 -10.02
C ASP A 287 2.69 17.32 -10.78
N ALA A 288 1.39 17.09 -10.93
CA ALA A 288 0.48 17.99 -11.62
C ALA A 288 0.41 19.39 -10.98
N TYR A 289 0.73 19.52 -9.69
CA TYR A 289 0.70 20.79 -8.97
C TYR A 289 1.81 21.73 -9.47
N ARG A 290 3.05 21.22 -9.61
CA ARG A 290 4.18 21.98 -10.18
C ARG A 290 4.43 21.72 -11.68
N LYS A 291 3.63 20.86 -12.32
CA LYS A 291 3.73 20.47 -13.74
C LYS A 291 5.10 19.90 -14.12
N ARG A 292 5.60 18.98 -13.29
CA ARG A 292 6.92 18.35 -13.47
C ARG A 292 6.83 16.85 -13.24
N LEU A 293 7.80 16.11 -13.76
CA LEU A 293 7.96 14.70 -13.43
C LEU A 293 8.68 14.57 -12.09
N VAL A 294 8.25 13.63 -11.25
CA VAL A 294 8.94 13.28 -10.00
C VAL A 294 9.16 11.79 -9.95
N TYR A 295 10.35 11.39 -9.50
CA TYR A 295 10.74 9.97 -9.47
C TYR A 295 11.69 9.70 -8.32
N ALA A 296 11.67 8.46 -7.83
CA ALA A 296 12.54 7.99 -6.79
C ALA A 296 13.53 6.95 -7.31
N SER A 297 14.81 7.18 -7.06
CA SER A 297 15.91 6.31 -7.46
C SER A 297 16.97 6.31 -6.36
N GLY A 298 17.59 5.16 -6.10
CA GLY A 298 18.69 5.05 -5.14
C GLY A 298 18.36 5.53 -3.71
N GLY A 299 17.10 5.47 -3.28
CA GLY A 299 16.67 5.95 -1.95
C GLY A 299 16.48 7.46 -1.83
N ALA A 300 16.53 8.19 -2.94
CA ALA A 300 16.31 9.62 -3.03
C ALA A 300 15.14 9.96 -3.97
N LEU A 301 14.57 11.15 -3.80
CA LEU A 301 13.48 11.69 -4.63
C LEU A 301 14.02 12.85 -5.48
N TYR A 302 13.67 12.85 -6.76
CA TYR A 302 14.11 13.82 -7.75
C TYR A 302 12.91 14.47 -8.45
N ALA A 303 13.13 15.67 -8.96
CA ALA A 303 12.23 16.39 -9.84
C ALA A 303 12.89 16.62 -11.20
N MET A 304 12.11 16.52 -12.27
CA MET A 304 12.57 16.75 -13.63
C MET A 304 11.58 17.67 -14.37
N ASP A 305 12.10 18.77 -14.89
CA ASP A 305 11.37 19.60 -15.86
C ASP A 305 11.40 18.92 -17.22
N LEU A 306 10.21 18.64 -17.78
CA LEU A 306 10.08 17.98 -19.08
C LEU A 306 10.60 18.84 -20.24
N LYS A 307 10.78 20.15 -20.05
CA LYS A 307 11.44 21.02 -21.05
C LYS A 307 12.96 20.92 -21.01
N HIS A 308 13.52 20.49 -19.88
CA HIS A 308 14.96 20.40 -19.64
C HIS A 308 15.29 19.07 -18.90
N PRO A 309 15.04 17.92 -19.55
CA PRO A 309 15.08 16.61 -18.88
C PRO A 309 16.50 16.19 -18.45
N ASP A 310 17.55 16.81 -18.98
CA ASP A 310 18.95 16.47 -18.72
C ASP A 310 19.47 16.97 -17.35
N ALA A 311 18.70 17.79 -16.64
CA ALA A 311 19.11 18.40 -15.37
C ALA A 311 18.09 18.12 -14.23
N PRO A 312 17.90 16.85 -13.81
CA PRO A 312 17.04 16.55 -12.69
C PRO A 312 17.57 17.15 -11.39
N VAL A 313 16.67 17.66 -10.56
CA VAL A 313 16.98 18.27 -9.26
C VAL A 313 16.72 17.25 -8.16
N LEU A 314 17.71 17.03 -7.30
CA LEU A 314 17.53 16.27 -6.07
C LEU A 314 16.62 17.04 -5.11
N LEU A 315 15.47 16.46 -4.74
CA LEU A 315 14.58 17.04 -3.73
C LEU A 315 14.99 16.62 -2.32
N HIS A 316 15.27 15.33 -2.12
CA HIS A 316 15.68 14.81 -0.81
C HIS A 316 16.33 13.42 -0.91
N ASP A 317 17.36 13.18 -0.10
CA ASP A 317 17.97 11.86 0.09
C ASP A 317 17.53 11.27 1.44
N PHE A 318 16.88 10.09 1.43
CA PHE A 318 16.33 9.45 2.62
C PHE A 318 17.21 8.33 3.19
N ASN A 319 18.41 8.11 2.65
CA ASN A 319 19.26 6.96 2.98
C ASN A 319 19.84 7.03 4.40
N ASP A 320 20.06 8.23 4.93
CA ASP A 320 20.72 8.42 6.24
C ASP A 320 19.75 8.57 7.41
N MET A 321 18.45 8.58 7.14
CA MET A 321 17.43 8.60 8.19
C MET A 321 17.55 7.38 9.11
N LYS A 322 17.47 7.64 10.42
CA LYS A 322 17.50 6.64 11.49
C LYS A 322 16.12 6.53 12.14
N TYR A 323 15.83 5.36 12.69
CA TYR A 323 14.58 5.14 13.40
C TYR A 323 14.48 6.01 14.65
N GLU A 324 13.40 6.77 14.76
CA GLU A 324 13.14 7.66 15.89
C GLU A 324 11.67 7.52 16.32
N PRO A 325 11.39 7.16 17.60
CA PRO A 325 10.02 7.03 18.07
C PRO A 325 9.40 8.43 18.26
N VAL A 326 8.68 8.92 17.26
CA VAL A 326 7.98 10.21 17.30
C VAL A 326 6.50 9.97 17.64
N PRO A 327 5.93 10.57 18.70
CA PRO A 327 4.49 10.49 18.96
C PRO A 327 3.71 11.35 17.95
N ALA A 328 2.48 10.97 17.65
CA ALA A 328 1.59 11.83 16.88
C ALA A 328 1.13 13.01 17.76
N PRO A 329 0.98 14.22 17.21
CA PRO A 329 0.68 15.43 17.99
C PRO A 329 -0.81 15.59 18.36
N TYR A 330 -1.63 14.54 18.18
CA TYR A 330 -3.06 14.51 18.46
C TYR A 330 -3.42 13.17 19.08
#